data_AF-A0A6A5UZC8-F1
#
_entry.id   AF-A0A6A5UZC8-F1
#
_cell.length_a   1.000
_cell.length_b   1.000
_cell.length_c   1.000
_cell.angle_alpha   90.00
_cell.angle_beta   90.00
_cell.angle_gamma   90.00
#
_symmetry.space_group_name_H-M   'P 1'
#
loop_
_entity.id
_entity.type
_entity.pdbx_description
1 polymer ?
#
loop_
_entity_poly.entity_id
_entity_poly.type
_entity_poly.pdbx_seq_one_letter_code
_entity_poly.pdbx_strand_id
1 'polypeptide(L)'
;MPQDMPPAGGYGPVQYKRNLPARGFRPAVYLAGTVAIMTYGFWRVGQGIREHNELAREKMWARIYLIPALQAEEDRDQVRRYLADKAREKELLGTETKVYNSDRFVRPSFATTPEKELK
;
A
#
# COMPACT_ATOMS: atom_id res chain seq x y z
N MET A 1 9.96 -26.97 -82.88
CA MET A 1 9.63 -27.12 -81.44
C MET A 1 8.23 -26.55 -81.25
N PRO A 2 7.32 -27.24 -80.54
CA PRO A 2 5.98 -26.71 -80.27
C PRO A 2 6.09 -25.43 -79.45
N GLN A 3 5.41 -24.37 -79.87
CA GLN A 3 5.32 -23.10 -79.15
C GLN A 3 4.28 -23.23 -78.04
N ASP A 4 4.60 -22.79 -76.82
CA ASP A 4 3.65 -22.80 -75.70
C ASP A 4 2.58 -21.72 -75.94
N MET A 5 1.31 -22.13 -75.88
CA MET A 5 0.17 -21.28 -76.23
C MET A 5 -0.78 -21.17 -75.04
N PRO A 6 -1.42 -20.00 -74.81
CA PRO A 6 -2.46 -19.91 -73.80
C PRO A 6 -3.63 -20.85 -74.14
N PRO A 7 -4.39 -21.31 -73.13
CA PRO A 7 -5.55 -22.16 -73.35
C PRO A 7 -6.57 -21.46 -74.26
N ALA A 8 -7.31 -22.23 -75.08
CA ALA A 8 -8.26 -21.69 -76.05
C ALA A 8 -9.37 -20.81 -75.45
N GLY A 9 -9.64 -20.94 -74.15
CA GLY A 9 -10.58 -20.11 -73.37
C GLY A 9 -9.95 -18.97 -72.56
N GLY A 10 -8.63 -18.76 -72.67
CA GLY A 10 -7.87 -17.76 -71.89
C GLY A 10 -7.68 -18.13 -70.42
N TYR A 11 -6.91 -17.31 -69.69
CA TYR A 11 -6.72 -17.44 -68.25
C TYR A 11 -7.88 -16.79 -67.48
N GLY A 12 -8.23 -17.36 -66.33
CA GLY A 12 -9.20 -16.75 -65.42
C GLY A 12 -8.74 -15.38 -64.91
N PRO A 13 -9.67 -14.50 -64.52
CA PRO A 13 -9.31 -13.17 -64.02
C PRO A 13 -8.55 -13.29 -62.70
N VAL A 14 -7.34 -12.74 -62.67
CA VAL A 14 -6.50 -12.69 -61.46
C VAL A 14 -6.81 -11.42 -60.68
N GLN A 15 -7.08 -11.55 -59.39
CA GLN A 15 -7.26 -10.40 -58.51
C GLN A 15 -5.90 -9.73 -58.24
N TYR A 16 -5.63 -8.63 -58.94
CA TYR A 16 -4.40 -7.84 -58.80
C TYR A 16 -4.54 -6.69 -57.78
N LYS A 17 -5.77 -6.40 -57.32
CA LYS A 17 -6.06 -5.31 -56.37
C LYS A 17 -6.01 -5.80 -54.92
N ARG A 18 -5.62 -4.91 -54.01
CA ARG A 18 -5.63 -5.15 -52.56
C ARG A 18 -7.04 -5.47 -52.06
N ASN A 19 -7.20 -6.63 -51.41
CA ASN A 19 -8.45 -7.07 -50.80
C ASN A 19 -8.38 -7.02 -49.26
N LEU A 20 -8.34 -5.81 -48.70
CA LEU A 20 -8.29 -5.62 -47.25
C LEU A 20 -9.63 -5.05 -46.76
N PRO A 21 -10.57 -5.89 -46.26
CA PRO A 21 -11.80 -5.40 -45.69
C PRO A 21 -11.54 -4.70 -44.35
N ALA A 22 -12.03 -3.48 -44.19
CA ALA A 22 -12.07 -2.81 -42.89
C ALA A 22 -13.10 -3.52 -42.01
N ARG A 23 -12.62 -4.31 -41.05
CA ARG A 23 -13.45 -5.05 -40.09
C ARG A 23 -13.49 -4.33 -38.75
N GLY A 24 -14.63 -4.38 -38.07
CA GLY A 24 -14.82 -3.81 -36.73
C GLY A 24 -16.01 -2.86 -36.66
N PHE A 25 -16.28 -2.37 -35.44
CA PHE A 25 -17.31 -1.37 -35.21
C PHE A 25 -16.79 0.04 -35.49
N ARG A 26 -17.71 1.00 -35.61
CA ARG A 26 -17.33 2.42 -35.72
C ARG A 26 -16.57 2.84 -34.43
N PRO A 27 -15.54 3.70 -34.52
CA PRO A 27 -14.74 4.12 -33.36
C PRO A 27 -15.56 4.61 -32.15
N ALA A 28 -16.70 5.28 -32.41
CA ALA A 28 -17.61 5.74 -31.38
C ALA A 28 -18.19 4.61 -30.50
N VAL A 29 -18.40 3.41 -31.07
CA VAL A 29 -18.92 2.25 -30.32
C VAL A 29 -17.89 1.77 -29.30
N TYR A 30 -16.61 1.74 -29.68
CA TYR A 30 -15.53 1.40 -28.75
C TYR A 30 -15.42 2.44 -27.63
N LEU A 31 -15.51 3.73 -27.96
CA LEU A 31 -15.46 4.79 -26.96
C LEU A 31 -16.63 4.69 -25.97
N ALA A 32 -17.85 4.46 -26.45
CA ALA A 32 -19.02 4.26 -25.61
C ALA A 32 -18.87 3.03 -24.70
N GLY A 33 -18.36 1.91 -25.25
CA GLY A 33 -18.08 0.70 -24.49
C GLY A 33 -17.06 0.94 -23.36
N THR A 34 -15.95 1.63 -23.67
CA THR A 34 -14.94 1.97 -22.67
C THR A 34 -15.50 2.86 -21.56
N VAL A 35 -16.28 3.90 -21.92
CA VAL A 35 -16.93 4.77 -20.93
C VAL A 35 -17.87 3.97 -20.05
N ALA A 36 -18.71 3.10 -20.60
CA ALA A 36 -19.62 2.26 -19.81
C ALA A 36 -18.88 1.35 -18.82
N ILE A 37 -17.80 0.70 -19.27
CA ILE A 37 -16.96 -0.16 -18.40
C ILE A 37 -16.34 0.67 -17.28
N MET A 38 -15.77 1.83 -17.61
CA MET A 38 -15.16 2.71 -16.60
C MET A 38 -16.19 3.21 -15.58
N THR A 39 -17.35 3.69 -16.03
CA THR A 39 -18.41 4.18 -15.13
C THR A 39 -18.86 3.08 -14.17
N TYR A 40 -19.05 1.85 -14.67
CA TYR A 40 -19.37 0.71 -13.82
C TYR A 40 -18.23 0.37 -12.83
N GLY A 41 -16.99 0.38 -13.30
CA GLY A 41 -15.80 0.16 -12.47
C GLY A 41 -15.71 1.17 -11.32
N PHE A 42 -15.87 2.46 -11.59
CA PHE A 42 -15.84 3.51 -10.56
C PHE A 42 -16.99 3.37 -9.56
N TRP A 43 -18.19 2.99 -10.01
CA TRP A 43 -19.31 2.71 -9.11
C TRP A 43 -18.99 1.55 -8.15
N ARG A 44 -18.40 0.46 -8.65
CA ARG A 44 -18.04 -0.71 -7.83
C ARG A 44 -16.90 -0.39 -6.86
N VAL A 45 -15.89 0.37 -7.30
CA VAL A 45 -14.81 0.84 -6.42
C VAL A 45 -15.34 1.74 -5.31
N GLY A 46 -16.30 2.63 -5.62
CA GLY A 46 -16.94 3.47 -4.61
C GLY A 46 -17.64 2.69 -3.51
N GLN A 47 -18.23 1.53 -3.82
CA GLN A 47 -18.79 0.62 -2.81
C GLN A 47 -17.70 0.02 -1.93
N GLY A 48 -16.61 -0.49 -2.53
CA GLY A 48 -15.49 -1.07 -1.79
C GLY A 48 -14.78 -0.06 -0.88
N ILE A 49 -14.64 1.19 -1.31
CA ILE A 49 -14.06 2.26 -0.46
C ILE A 49 -14.92 2.50 0.78
N ARG A 50 -16.25 2.48 0.65
CA ARG A 50 -17.15 2.65 1.80
C ARG A 50 -16.97 1.51 2.80
N GLU A 51 -16.89 0.27 2.32
CA GLU A 51 -16.64 -0.90 3.17
C GLU A 51 -15.27 -0.81 3.87
N HIS A 52 -14.21 -0.45 3.14
CA HIS A 52 -12.88 -0.26 3.73
C HIS A 52 -12.85 0.84 4.80
N ASN A 53 -13.64 1.91 4.64
CA ASN A 53 -13.76 2.95 5.65
C ASN A 53 -14.45 2.44 6.92
N GLU A 54 -15.45 1.58 6.80
CA GLU A 54 -16.10 0.93 7.95
C GLU A 54 -15.12 0.00 8.69
N LEU A 55 -14.37 -0.83 7.95
CA LEU A 55 -13.33 -1.70 8.53
C LEU A 55 -12.20 -0.88 9.20
N ALA A 56 -11.79 0.23 8.60
CA ALA A 56 -10.81 1.13 9.19
C ALA A 56 -11.34 1.79 10.48
N ARG A 57 -12.64 2.12 10.50
CA ARG A 57 -13.32 2.63 11.70
C ARG A 57 -13.34 1.58 12.80
N GLU A 58 -13.73 0.35 12.49
CA GLU A 58 -13.70 -0.78 13.43
C GLU A 58 -12.30 -0.97 14.02
N LYS A 59 -11.26 -1.03 13.17
CA LYS A 59 -9.87 -1.13 13.59
C LYS A 59 -9.45 0.01 14.52
N MET A 60 -9.87 1.24 14.21
CA MET A 60 -9.56 2.40 15.05
C MET A 60 -10.23 2.29 16.43
N TRP A 61 -11.50 1.90 16.48
CA TRP A 61 -12.21 1.68 17.75
C TRP A 61 -11.56 0.58 18.58
N ALA A 62 -11.23 -0.56 17.97
CA ALA A 62 -10.49 -1.63 18.64
C ALA A 62 -9.19 -1.11 19.26
N ARG A 63 -8.46 -0.26 18.54
CA ARG A 63 -7.25 0.39 19.07
C ARG A 63 -7.57 1.34 20.23
N ILE A 64 -8.57 2.21 20.12
CA ILE A 64 -8.95 3.15 21.20
C ILE A 64 -9.26 2.41 22.50
N TYR A 65 -9.95 1.26 22.42
CA TYR A 65 -10.27 0.48 23.61
C TYR A 65 -9.06 -0.22 24.24
N LEU A 66 -8.05 -0.56 23.43
CA LEU A 66 -6.84 -1.25 23.91
C LEU A 66 -5.73 -0.28 24.35
N ILE A 67 -5.69 0.94 23.80
CA ILE A 67 -4.66 1.95 24.11
C ILE A 67 -4.45 2.15 25.62
N PRO A 68 -5.48 2.29 26.47
CA PRO A 68 -5.27 2.53 27.89
C PRO A 68 -4.51 1.39 28.59
N ALA A 69 -4.79 0.14 28.22
CA ALA A 69 -4.09 -1.02 28.78
C ALA A 69 -2.62 -1.05 28.35
N LEU A 70 -2.37 -0.87 27.04
CA LEU A 70 -1.02 -0.84 26.48
C LEU A 70 -0.18 0.33 27.00
N GLN A 71 -0.78 1.52 27.12
CA GLN A 71 -0.11 2.69 27.68
C GLN A 71 0.23 2.49 29.15
N ALA A 72 -0.65 1.86 29.93
CA ALA A 72 -0.37 1.56 31.33
C ALA A 72 0.76 0.55 31.51
N GLU A 73 0.88 -0.44 30.63
CA GLU A 73 2.02 -1.37 30.60
C GLU A 73 3.33 -0.65 30.26
N GLU A 74 3.29 0.21 29.23
CA GLU A 74 4.45 1.01 28.81
C GLU A 74 4.91 1.97 29.92
N ASP A 75 3.98 2.73 30.52
CA ASP A 75 4.30 3.69 31.57
C ASP A 75 4.92 3.00 32.80
N ARG A 76 4.47 1.77 33.15
CA ARG A 76 5.07 0.97 34.23
C ARG A 76 6.50 0.56 33.91
N ASP A 77 6.78 0.05 32.71
CA ASP A 77 8.14 -0.33 32.34
C ASP A 77 9.06 0.89 32.19
N GLN A 78 8.54 2.02 31.68
CA GLN A 78 9.28 3.28 31.62
C GLN A 78 9.72 3.75 33.02
N VAL A 79 8.82 3.77 34.00
CA VAL A 79 9.15 4.13 35.39
C VAL A 79 10.19 3.16 35.96
N ARG A 80 10.03 1.84 35.71
CA ARG A 80 10.98 0.83 36.16
C ARG A 80 12.39 1.10 35.63
N ARG A 81 12.52 1.35 34.32
CA ARG A 81 13.81 1.63 33.67
C ARG A 81 14.41 2.94 34.17
N TYR A 82 13.59 3.99 34.30
CA TYR A 82 14.03 5.29 34.78
C TYR A 82 14.61 5.24 36.20
N LEU A 83 13.93 4.54 37.11
CA LEU A 83 14.42 4.38 38.49
C LEU A 83 15.68 3.51 38.55
N ALA A 84 15.76 2.46 37.73
CA ALA A 84 16.95 1.61 37.65
C ALA A 84 18.17 2.38 37.11
N ASP A 85 17.99 3.22 36.08
CA ASP A 85 19.06 4.03 35.52
C ASP A 85 19.53 5.10 36.52
N LYS A 86 18.63 5.73 37.28
CA LYS A 86 19.01 6.64 38.38
C LYS A 86 19.80 5.94 39.48
N ALA A 87 19.38 4.74 39.87
CA ALA A 87 20.11 3.96 40.88
C ALA A 87 21.53 3.65 40.39
N ARG A 88 21.67 3.22 39.12
CA ARG A 88 22.96 2.95 38.49
C ARG A 88 23.83 4.20 38.38
N GLU A 89 23.25 5.33 37.98
CA GLU A 89 23.95 6.62 37.91
C GLU A 89 24.50 7.01 39.28
N LYS A 90 23.69 6.88 40.34
CA LYS A 90 24.09 7.15 41.72
C LYS A 90 25.22 6.23 42.20
N GLU A 91 25.21 4.95 41.82
CA GLU A 91 26.28 4.01 42.16
C GLU A 91 27.60 4.35 41.44
N LEU A 92 27.55 4.77 40.18
CA LEU A 92 28.73 5.05 39.36
C LEU A 92 29.33 6.45 39.61
N LEU A 93 28.47 7.46 39.75
CA LEU A 93 28.86 8.87 39.83
C LEU A 93 28.67 9.47 41.23
N GLY A 94 28.06 8.74 42.17
CA GLY A 94 27.82 9.19 43.55
C GLY A 94 26.70 10.22 43.70
N THR A 95 26.19 10.79 42.61
CA THR A 95 25.14 11.81 42.60
C THR A 95 24.12 11.54 41.48
N GLU A 96 22.91 12.10 41.61
CA GLU A 96 21.88 12.07 40.57
C GLU A 96 21.91 13.41 39.84
N THR A 97 22.14 13.40 38.53
CA THR A 97 22.24 14.65 37.75
C THR A 97 20.89 15.07 37.18
N LYS A 98 20.45 16.28 37.52
CA LYS A 98 19.24 16.89 36.93
C LYS A 98 19.64 17.64 35.65
N VAL A 99 19.20 17.15 34.49
CA VAL A 99 19.48 17.79 33.19
C VAL A 99 18.58 19.01 32.96
N TYR A 100 17.31 18.93 33.37
CA TYR A 100 16.32 19.97 33.14
C TYR A 100 16.05 20.80 34.40
N ASN A 101 15.87 22.11 34.26
CA ASN A 101 15.54 22.97 35.39
C ASN A 101 14.09 22.80 35.89
N SER A 102 13.19 22.27 35.07
CA SER A 102 11.79 22.03 35.44
C SER A 102 11.61 20.72 36.22
N ASP A 103 10.52 20.62 36.98
CA ASP A 103 10.15 19.41 37.75
C ASP A 103 9.23 18.45 36.96
N ARG A 104 9.03 18.71 35.66
CA ARG A 104 8.22 17.85 34.80
C ARG A 104 9.03 16.61 34.44
N PHE A 105 8.38 15.45 34.49
CA PHE A 105 8.95 14.22 33.94
C PHE A 105 9.14 14.35 32.43
N VAL A 106 10.37 14.13 31.97
CA VAL A 106 10.72 14.07 30.56
C VAL A 106 11.14 12.64 30.25
N ARG A 107 10.52 12.03 29.24
CA ARG A 107 10.87 10.68 28.80
C ARG A 107 12.33 10.67 28.32
N PRO A 108 13.19 9.75 28.82
CA PRO A 108 14.57 9.64 28.35
C PRO A 108 14.62 9.36 26.85
N SER A 109 15.46 10.08 26.10
CA SER A 109 15.63 9.88 24.65
C SER A 109 16.33 8.57 24.31
N PHE A 110 17.21 8.12 25.19
CA PHE A 110 17.95 6.86 25.07
C PHE A 110 17.72 6.04 26.33
N ALA A 111 17.31 4.79 26.15
CA ALA A 111 17.28 3.81 27.22
C ALA A 111 18.47 2.88 27.04
N THR A 112 19.20 2.62 28.11
CA THR A 112 20.25 1.59 28.09
C THR A 112 19.57 0.23 27.92
N THR A 113 19.72 -0.37 26.75
CA THR A 113 19.25 -1.74 26.50
C THR A 113 20.41 -2.70 26.79
N PRO A 114 20.15 -3.85 27.44
CA PRO A 114 21.19 -4.84 27.65
C PRO A 114 21.71 -5.33 26.30
N GLU A 115 23.03 -5.50 26.18
CA GLU A 115 23.70 -5.95 24.95
C GLU A 115 23.24 -7.35 24.51
N LYS A 116 22.68 -8.13 25.44
CA LYS A 116 22.09 -9.44 25.19
C LYS A 116 20.60 -9.40 25.49
N GLU A 117 19.79 -9.90 24.56
CA GLU A 117 18.37 -10.15 24.80
C GLU A 117 18.21 -11.11 25.98
N LEU A 118 17.39 -10.73 26.96
CA LEU A 118 16.95 -11.63 28.02
C LEU A 118 16.04 -12.67 27.37
N LYS A 119 16.58 -13.86 27.10
CA LYS A 119 15.82 -15.04 26.66
C LYS A 119 14.92 -15.56 27.77
#